data_AF-T1BQH9-F1
#
_entry.id   AF-T1BQH9-F1
#
_cell.length_a   1.000
_cell.length_b   1.000
_cell.length_c   1.000
_cell.angle_alpha   90.00
_cell.angle_beta   90.00
_cell.angle_gamma   90.00
#
_symmetry.space_group_name_H-M   'P 1'
#
loop_
_entity.id
_entity.type
_entity.pdbx_description
1 polymer ?
#
loop_
_entity_poly.entity_id
_entity_poly.type
_entity_poly.pdbx_seq_one_letter_code
_entity_poly.pdbx_strand_id
1 'polypeptide(L)'
;KINLHDKAALQNGALYALHMCTACHGIQGARYSELPPVLGLSKSQFLKYIGTDGRRYHDTITTNMSPELMTKFVSMPPPDLTDIALRRSPAWLYTYLTSFYVDPARPAGVNNVAFYNVAMPDVFAGMQGLQKPVMVEGLRFGSPARIAVGVLPLTQGTMVEGAV
;
A
#
# COMPACT_ATOMS: atom_id res chain seq x y z
N LYS A 1 -2.89 19.17 -3.13
CA LYS A 1 -4.28 18.86 -2.68
C LYS A 1 -4.78 17.70 -3.52
N ILE A 2 -5.48 16.73 -2.95
CA ILE A 2 -5.98 15.55 -3.68
C ILE A 2 -7.14 15.96 -4.58
N ASN A 3 -7.13 15.49 -5.83
CA ASN A 3 -8.21 15.72 -6.78
C ASN A 3 -9.09 14.45 -6.92
N LEU A 4 -10.27 14.46 -6.31
CA LEU A 4 -11.22 13.35 -6.40
C LEU A 4 -12.01 13.32 -7.73
N HIS A 5 -11.74 14.26 -8.64
CA HIS A 5 -12.31 14.27 -9.98
C HIS A 5 -11.35 13.71 -11.04
N ASP A 6 -10.10 13.45 -10.68
CA ASP A 6 -9.13 12.80 -11.57
C ASP A 6 -9.46 11.31 -11.73
N LYS A 7 -10.23 10.99 -12.77
CA LYS A 7 -10.68 9.62 -13.04
C LYS A 7 -9.53 8.69 -13.36
N ALA A 8 -8.48 9.17 -14.03
CA ALA A 8 -7.32 8.35 -14.35
C ALA A 8 -6.57 7.96 -13.06
N ALA A 9 -6.33 8.93 -12.18
CA ALA A 9 -5.70 8.66 -10.88
C ALA A 9 -6.55 7.72 -10.01
N LEU A 10 -7.88 7.93 -9.96
CA LEU A 10 -8.79 7.06 -9.21
C LEU A 10 -8.82 5.64 -9.76
N GLN A 11 -8.86 5.47 -11.08
CA GLN A 11 -8.83 4.15 -11.72
C GLN A 11 -7.51 3.44 -11.43
N ASN A 12 -6.36 4.11 -11.60
CA ASN A 12 -5.05 3.54 -11.28
C ASN A 12 -4.97 3.13 -9.80
N GLY A 13 -5.37 4.02 -8.89
CA GLY A 13 -5.37 3.72 -7.45
C GLY A 13 -6.27 2.54 -7.09
N ALA A 14 -7.46 2.44 -7.71
CA ALA A 14 -8.36 1.32 -7.52
C ALA A 14 -7.76 0.00 -8.03
N LEU A 15 -7.08 0.00 -9.18
CA LEU A 15 -6.42 -1.20 -9.69
C LEU A 15 -5.29 -1.64 -8.76
N TYR A 16 -4.42 -0.73 -8.32
CA TYR A 16 -3.37 -1.08 -7.34
C TYR A 16 -3.97 -1.61 -6.04
N ALA A 17 -5.02 -0.96 -5.51
CA ALA A 17 -5.66 -1.42 -4.29
C ALA A 17 -6.29 -2.81 -4.45
N LEU A 18 -7.02 -3.06 -5.52
CA LEU A 18 -7.77 -4.31 -5.75
C LEU A 18 -6.94 -5.48 -6.27
N HIS A 19 -5.75 -5.24 -6.83
CA HIS A 19 -4.85 -6.29 -7.30
C HIS A 19 -3.65 -6.54 -6.38
N MET A 20 -3.14 -5.51 -5.70
CA MET A 20 -1.99 -5.64 -4.81
C MET A 20 -2.37 -5.59 -3.34
N CYS A 21 -3.13 -4.58 -2.91
CA CYS A 21 -3.38 -4.39 -1.48
C CYS A 21 -4.35 -5.44 -0.92
N THR A 22 -5.39 -5.81 -1.68
CA THR A 22 -6.34 -6.87 -1.32
C THR A 22 -5.71 -8.26 -1.25
N ALA A 23 -4.47 -8.44 -1.72
CA ALA A 23 -3.74 -9.69 -1.51
C ALA A 23 -3.54 -9.98 -0.01
N CYS A 24 -3.47 -8.95 0.84
CA CYS A 24 -3.30 -9.09 2.28
C CYS A 24 -4.40 -8.37 3.09
N HIS A 25 -4.95 -7.28 2.58
CA HIS A 25 -5.85 -6.40 3.32
C HIS A 25 -7.31 -6.51 2.87
N GLY A 26 -8.24 -6.14 3.76
CA GLY A 26 -9.64 -5.89 3.42
C GLY A 26 -9.94 -4.40 3.26
N ILE A 27 -11.07 -4.10 2.59
CA ILE A 27 -11.76 -2.81 2.61
C ILE A 27 -13.21 -3.11 2.97
N GLN A 28 -13.43 -3.66 4.17
CA GLN A 28 -14.68 -4.31 4.53
C GLN A 28 -15.90 -3.37 4.63
N GLY A 29 -15.67 -2.05 4.71
CA GLY A 29 -16.71 -1.05 4.63
C GLY A 29 -17.19 -0.73 3.21
N ALA A 30 -16.66 -1.41 2.18
CA ALA A 30 -17.04 -1.18 0.79
C ALA A 30 -17.38 -2.49 0.05
N ARG A 31 -18.23 -2.39 -0.97
CA ARG A 31 -18.56 -3.47 -1.91
C ARG A 31 -18.00 -3.18 -3.30
N TYR A 32 -17.73 -4.23 -4.06
CA TYR A 32 -17.31 -4.09 -5.47
C TYR A 32 -18.29 -3.25 -6.30
N SER A 33 -19.59 -3.30 -6.00
CA SER A 33 -20.63 -2.55 -6.70
C SER A 33 -20.59 -1.03 -6.50
N GLU A 34 -19.88 -0.54 -5.48
CA GLU A 34 -19.82 0.88 -5.14
C GLU A 34 -18.70 1.61 -5.91
N LEU A 35 -17.72 0.87 -6.43
CA LEU A 35 -16.56 1.44 -7.11
C LEU A 35 -16.84 1.96 -8.53
N PRO A 36 -17.54 1.24 -9.43
CA PRO A 36 -17.69 1.67 -10.83
C PRO A 36 -18.25 3.10 -11.00
N PRO A 37 -19.30 3.53 -10.27
CA PRO A 37 -19.80 4.90 -10.38
C PRO A 37 -18.76 5.95 -10.02
N VAL A 38 -17.97 5.71 -8.97
CA VAL A 38 -16.90 6.61 -8.51
C VAL A 38 -15.76 6.66 -9.52
N LEU A 39 -15.47 5.55 -10.18
CA LEU A 39 -14.43 5.42 -11.21
C LEU A 39 -14.88 5.90 -12.60
N GLY A 40 -16.17 6.18 -12.80
CA GLY A 40 -16.72 6.51 -14.12
C GLY A 40 -16.75 5.32 -15.08
N LEU A 41 -16.94 4.10 -14.55
CA LEU A 41 -16.96 2.84 -15.30
C LEU A 41 -18.35 2.21 -15.25
N SER A 42 -18.71 1.50 -16.31
CA SER A 42 -19.85 0.58 -16.27
C SER A 42 -19.50 -0.66 -15.43
N LYS A 43 -20.53 -1.38 -14.97
CA LYS A 43 -20.35 -2.68 -14.30
C LYS A 43 -19.51 -3.65 -15.14
N SER A 44 -19.76 -3.73 -16.45
CA SER A 44 -19.06 -4.67 -17.34
C SER A 44 -17.60 -4.27 -17.54
N GLN A 45 -17.30 -2.97 -17.67
CA GLN A 45 -15.91 -2.48 -17.75
C GLN A 45 -15.16 -2.77 -16.45
N PHE A 46 -15.76 -2.48 -15.31
CA PHE A 46 -15.14 -2.71 -14.02
C PHE A 46 -14.83 -4.19 -13.78
N LEU A 47 -15.80 -5.08 -13.99
CA LEU A 47 -15.61 -6.53 -13.84
C LEU A 47 -14.53 -7.08 -14.79
N LYS A 48 -14.37 -6.49 -15.97
CA LYS A 48 -13.29 -6.85 -16.90
C LYS A 48 -11.91 -6.50 -16.36
N TYR A 49 -11.77 -5.40 -15.63
CA TYR A 49 -10.48 -4.99 -15.06
C TYR A 49 -10.10 -5.81 -13.84
N ILE A 50 -11.01 -5.99 -12.90
CA ILE A 50 -10.67 -6.55 -11.59
C ILE A 50 -10.57 -8.08 -11.59
N GLY A 51 -11.14 -8.73 -12.61
CA GLY A 51 -11.39 -10.17 -12.59
C GLY A 51 -12.44 -10.54 -11.56
N THR A 52 -13.23 -11.57 -11.83
CA THR A 52 -14.19 -12.07 -10.84
C THR A 52 -13.55 -13.06 -9.89
N ASP A 53 -12.66 -13.95 -10.31
CA ASP A 53 -11.95 -14.94 -9.45
C ASP A 53 -12.83 -15.56 -8.34
N GLY A 54 -14.09 -15.90 -8.66
CA GLY A 54 -15.08 -16.42 -7.69
C GLY A 54 -15.81 -15.38 -6.84
N ARG A 55 -15.39 -14.11 -6.87
CA ARG A 55 -16.03 -12.94 -6.24
C ARG A 55 -17.25 -12.48 -7.04
N ARG A 56 -18.31 -12.10 -6.33
CA ARG A 56 -19.55 -11.56 -6.88
C ARG A 56 -19.56 -10.04 -6.80
N TYR A 57 -20.26 -9.41 -7.73
CA TYR A 57 -20.32 -7.95 -7.85
C TYR A 57 -20.82 -7.23 -6.59
N HIS A 58 -21.60 -7.90 -5.74
CA HIS A 58 -22.12 -7.34 -4.48
C HIS A 58 -21.37 -7.86 -3.24
N ASP A 59 -20.30 -8.63 -3.41
CA ASP A 59 -19.49 -9.05 -2.27
C ASP A 59 -18.75 -7.85 -1.67
N THR A 60 -18.52 -7.95 -0.36
CA THR A 60 -17.64 -7.05 0.38
C THR A 60 -16.20 -7.27 -0.07
N ILE A 61 -15.40 -6.20 -0.10
CA ILE A 61 -13.99 -6.30 -0.46
C ILE A 61 -13.19 -6.86 0.74
N THR A 62 -12.91 -8.15 0.71
CA THR A 62 -12.10 -8.84 1.72
C THR A 62 -10.70 -9.14 1.21
N THR A 63 -9.81 -9.55 2.12
CA THR A 63 -8.49 -10.08 1.75
C THR A 63 -8.62 -11.35 0.92
N ASN A 64 -7.73 -11.51 -0.05
CA ASN A 64 -7.57 -12.73 -0.84
C ASN A 64 -6.61 -13.73 -0.15
N MET A 65 -5.97 -13.34 0.96
CA MET A 65 -5.11 -14.24 1.71
C MET A 65 -5.94 -15.25 2.50
N SER A 66 -5.62 -16.54 2.36
CA SER A 66 -6.25 -17.58 3.19
C SER A 66 -5.75 -17.49 4.65
N PRO A 67 -6.53 -17.95 5.64
CA PRO A 67 -6.10 -18.00 7.04
C PRO A 67 -4.78 -18.76 7.27
N GLU A 68 -4.55 -19.83 6.50
CA GLU A 68 -3.32 -20.64 6.58
C GLU A 68 -2.10 -19.84 6.11
N LEU A 69 -2.25 -19.10 4.99
CA LEU A 69 -1.20 -18.22 4.47
C LEU A 69 -0.95 -17.04 5.40
N MET A 70 -2.00 -16.45 5.98
CA MET A 70 -1.86 -15.40 7.00
C MET A 70 -1.02 -15.90 8.17
N THR A 71 -1.35 -17.07 8.73
CA THR A 71 -0.61 -17.64 9.87
C THR A 71 0.85 -17.94 9.53
N LYS A 72 1.13 -18.36 8.28
CA LYS A 72 2.47 -18.77 7.86
C LYS A 72 3.38 -17.60 7.50
N PHE A 73 2.85 -16.58 6.81
CA PHE A 73 3.66 -15.53 6.19
C PHE A 73 3.49 -14.17 6.84
N VAL A 74 2.46 -13.98 7.65
CA VAL A 74 2.14 -12.69 8.26
C VAL A 74 2.23 -12.83 9.77
N SER A 75 3.26 -12.23 10.35
CA SER A 75 3.50 -12.27 11.80
C SER A 75 2.47 -11.46 12.61
N MET A 76 1.79 -10.51 11.98
CA MET A 76 0.74 -9.69 12.59
C MET A 76 -0.37 -9.41 11.58
N PRO A 77 -1.65 -9.66 11.91
CA PRO A 77 -2.77 -9.45 11.00
C PRO A 77 -2.73 -8.06 10.33
N PRO A 78 -2.86 -7.98 8.99
CA PRO A 78 -2.86 -6.69 8.31
C PRO A 78 -4.10 -5.88 8.71
N PRO A 79 -3.98 -4.55 8.89
CA PRO A 79 -5.13 -3.71 9.21
C PRO A 79 -6.14 -3.67 8.05
N ASP A 80 -7.42 -3.51 8.37
CA ASP A 80 -8.43 -3.15 7.38
C ASP A 80 -8.23 -1.72 6.89
N LEU A 81 -8.37 -1.51 5.57
CA LEU A 81 -8.04 -0.25 4.90
C LEU A 81 -9.24 0.68 4.70
N THR A 82 -10.45 0.30 5.13
CA THR A 82 -11.70 1.06 4.92
C THR A 82 -11.56 2.56 5.19
N ASP A 83 -10.87 2.92 6.27
CA ASP A 83 -10.74 4.29 6.77
C ASP A 83 -9.27 4.69 6.99
N ILE A 84 -8.30 3.94 6.45
CA ILE A 84 -6.87 4.21 6.71
C ILE A 84 -6.46 5.63 6.28
N ALA A 85 -6.98 6.08 5.14
CA ALA A 85 -6.75 7.42 4.62
C ALA A 85 -7.39 8.52 5.49
N LEU A 86 -8.45 8.21 6.23
CA LEU A 86 -9.08 9.12 7.19
C LEU A 86 -8.32 9.12 8.52
N ARG A 87 -7.97 7.94 9.05
CA ARG A 87 -7.28 7.80 10.35
C ARG A 87 -5.85 8.34 10.35
N ARG A 88 -5.16 8.31 9.21
CA ARG A 88 -3.75 8.73 9.09
C ARG A 88 -3.50 9.95 8.20
N SER A 89 -4.47 10.32 7.36
CA SER A 89 -4.35 11.19 6.19
C SER A 89 -3.83 10.50 4.92
N PRO A 90 -4.23 10.96 3.72
CA PRO A 90 -3.68 10.42 2.47
C PRO A 90 -2.21 10.79 2.24
N ALA A 91 -1.75 11.92 2.78
CA ALA A 91 -0.34 12.30 2.71
C ALA A 91 0.54 11.31 3.49
N TRP A 92 0.10 10.89 4.68
CA TRP A 92 0.77 9.83 5.42
C TRP A 92 0.77 8.52 4.65
N LEU A 93 -0.34 8.14 4.00
CA LEU A 93 -0.42 6.90 3.23
C LEU A 93 0.56 6.90 2.04
N TYR A 94 0.62 8.01 1.31
CA TYR A 94 1.60 8.19 0.24
C TYR A 94 3.03 8.03 0.76
N THR A 95 3.40 8.79 1.80
CA THR A 95 4.73 8.70 2.40
C THR A 95 5.02 7.30 2.92
N TYR A 96 4.08 6.65 3.59
CA TYR A 96 4.23 5.29 4.08
C TYR A 96 4.55 4.32 2.94
N LEU A 97 3.83 4.40 1.82
CA LEU A 97 4.06 3.51 0.67
C LEU A 97 5.37 3.80 -0.08
N THR A 98 5.90 5.02 -0.05
CA THR A 98 7.08 5.42 -0.84
C THR A 98 8.36 5.60 -0.03
N SER A 99 8.32 5.35 1.29
CA SER A 99 9.46 5.57 2.20
C SER A 99 9.90 4.31 2.96
N PHE A 100 9.64 3.14 2.37
CA PHE A 100 10.33 1.91 2.78
C PHE A 100 11.82 2.02 2.47
N TYR A 101 12.65 1.43 3.32
CA TYR A 101 14.09 1.34 3.13
C TYR A 101 14.64 0.00 3.63
N VAL A 102 15.76 -0.43 3.08
CA VAL A 102 16.43 -1.67 3.45
C VAL A 102 16.93 -1.60 4.90
N ASP A 103 16.53 -2.58 5.69
CA ASP A 103 16.94 -2.76 7.09
C ASP A 103 17.04 -4.26 7.39
N PRO A 104 18.25 -4.85 7.28
CA PRO A 104 18.47 -6.28 7.49
C PRO A 104 18.16 -6.76 8.92
N ALA A 105 18.02 -5.86 9.88
CA ALA A 105 17.64 -6.22 11.25
C ALA A 105 16.14 -6.53 11.39
N ARG A 106 15.33 -6.22 10.37
CA ARG A 106 13.88 -6.48 10.36
C ARG A 106 13.57 -7.84 9.72
N PRO A 107 12.55 -8.57 10.19
CA PRO A 107 12.15 -9.84 9.58
C PRO A 107 11.80 -9.75 8.08
N ALA A 108 11.18 -8.64 7.66
CA ALA A 108 10.85 -8.38 6.26
C ALA A 108 12.03 -7.79 5.45
N GLY A 109 13.20 -7.58 6.07
CA GLY A 109 14.37 -6.96 5.45
C GLY A 109 14.23 -5.46 5.17
N VAL A 110 13.12 -4.84 5.57
CA VAL A 110 12.82 -3.43 5.36
C VAL A 110 12.23 -2.77 6.61
N ASN A 111 12.37 -1.46 6.69
CA ASN A 111 11.74 -0.60 7.68
C ASN A 111 11.15 0.64 6.99
N ASN A 112 10.49 1.55 7.72
CA ASN A 112 9.76 2.67 7.12
C ASN A 112 10.01 3.98 7.86
N VAL A 113 10.06 5.10 7.13
CA VAL A 113 10.27 6.44 7.71
C VAL A 113 9.03 6.90 8.49
N ALA A 114 7.84 6.69 7.93
CA ALA A 114 6.57 7.14 8.52
C ALA A 114 6.05 6.20 9.64
N PHE A 115 6.53 4.95 9.68
CA PHE A 115 6.16 3.96 10.68
C PHE A 115 7.35 3.07 11.06
N TYR A 116 8.04 3.44 12.13
CA TYR A 116 9.19 2.68 12.62
C TYR A 116 8.79 1.27 13.07
N ASN A 117 9.65 0.28 12.82
CA ASN A 117 9.41 -1.14 13.11
C ASN A 117 8.19 -1.72 12.40
N VAL A 118 7.94 -1.26 11.16
CA VAL A 118 6.91 -1.84 10.30
C VAL A 118 7.08 -3.36 10.15
N ALA A 119 5.94 -4.06 10.04
CA ALA A 119 5.88 -5.49 9.74
C ALA A 119 5.55 -5.78 8.27
N MET A 120 4.89 -4.83 7.60
CA MET A 120 4.56 -4.90 6.19
C MET A 120 5.84 -4.94 5.32
N PRO A 121 5.91 -5.83 4.32
CA PRO A 121 6.99 -5.83 3.33
C PRO A 121 6.87 -4.63 2.38
N ASP A 122 7.96 -4.28 1.70
CA ASP A 122 7.94 -3.27 0.65
C ASP A 122 7.35 -3.87 -0.64
N VAL A 123 6.04 -3.65 -0.84
CA VAL A 123 5.30 -4.14 -2.01
C VAL A 123 5.64 -3.40 -3.30
N PHE A 124 6.35 -2.27 -3.23
CA PHE A 124 6.73 -1.46 -4.38
C PHE A 124 8.23 -1.52 -4.71
N ALA A 125 9.02 -2.30 -3.95
CA ALA A 125 10.46 -2.48 -4.16
C ALA A 125 10.86 -2.76 -5.62
N GLY A 126 10.12 -3.61 -6.34
CA GLY A 126 10.41 -3.91 -7.75
C GLY A 126 10.15 -2.73 -8.70
N MET A 127 9.15 -1.91 -8.38
CA MET A 127 8.72 -0.76 -9.18
C MET A 127 9.53 0.50 -8.89
N GLN A 128 9.77 0.79 -7.61
CA GLN A 128 10.50 1.97 -7.13
C GLN A 128 12.03 1.73 -7.10
N GLY A 129 12.46 0.48 -6.98
CA GLY A 129 13.81 0.12 -6.59
C GLY A 129 13.97 0.18 -5.07
N LEU A 130 14.93 -0.58 -4.55
CA LEU A 130 15.27 -0.55 -3.14
C LEU A 130 15.77 0.83 -2.75
N GLN A 131 15.47 1.23 -1.52
CA GLN A 131 15.91 2.51 -0.97
C GLN A 131 16.82 2.31 0.25
N LYS A 132 17.70 3.28 0.51
CA LYS A 132 18.50 3.38 1.74
C LYS A 132 18.00 4.55 2.60
N PRO A 133 18.07 4.46 3.94
CA PRO A 133 17.58 5.53 4.80
C PRO A 133 18.54 6.72 4.86
N VAL A 134 17.98 7.93 4.97
CA VAL A 134 18.69 9.13 5.41
C VAL A 134 18.56 9.23 6.93
N MET A 135 19.66 8.98 7.63
CA MET A 135 19.68 8.88 9.09
C MET A 135 20.20 10.16 9.73
N VAL A 136 19.52 10.65 10.76
CA VAL A 136 19.95 11.78 11.60
C VAL A 136 19.92 11.38 13.08
N GLU A 137 20.73 12.07 13.90
CA GLU A 137 20.60 11.99 15.35
C GLU A 137 19.31 12.69 15.78
N GLY A 138 18.54 12.06 16.66
CA GLY A 138 17.29 12.61 17.15
C GLY A 138 16.78 11.84 18.35
N LEU A 139 15.48 11.98 18.63
CA LEU A 139 14.80 11.23 19.68
C LEU A 139 13.85 10.21 19.05
N ARG A 140 13.95 8.96 19.50
CA ARG A 140 12.97 7.89 19.23
C ARG A 140 12.32 7.49 20.54
N PHE A 141 11.01 7.70 20.64
CA PHE A 141 10.23 7.42 21.86
C PHE A 141 10.80 8.09 23.12
N GLY A 142 11.35 9.31 22.98
CA GLY A 142 11.94 10.08 24.07
C GLY A 142 13.42 9.80 24.36
N SER A 143 14.02 8.79 23.72
CA SER A 143 15.44 8.44 23.91
C SER A 143 16.30 8.83 22.71
N PRO A 144 17.55 9.26 22.89
CA PRO A 144 18.49 9.50 21.80
C PRO A 144 18.64 8.27 20.90
N ALA A 145 18.47 8.46 19.60
CA ALA A 145 18.59 7.41 18.59
C ALA A 145 18.85 7.99 17.20
N ARG A 146 19.46 7.17 16.33
CA ARG A 146 19.51 7.45 14.89
C ARG A 146 18.16 7.14 14.25
N ILE A 147 17.50 8.17 13.72
CA ILE A 147 16.19 8.09 13.09
C ILE A 147 16.27 8.32 11.58
N ALA A 148 15.49 7.55 10.83
CA ALA A 148 15.33 7.78 9.40
C ALA A 148 14.36 8.96 9.21
N VAL A 149 14.77 9.97 8.44
CA VAL A 149 13.95 11.14 8.11
C VAL A 149 13.61 11.24 6.62
N GLY A 150 14.14 10.30 5.83
CA GLY A 150 13.91 10.21 4.40
C GLY A 150 14.59 8.98 3.82
N VAL A 151 14.48 8.82 2.51
CA VAL A 151 15.08 7.71 1.77
C VAL A 151 15.78 8.23 0.52
N LEU A 152 16.79 7.49 0.06
CA LEU A 152 17.48 7.70 -1.21
C LEU A 152 17.46 6.40 -2.01
N PRO A 153 17.39 6.47 -3.36
CA PRO A 153 17.48 5.28 -4.20
C PRO A 153 18.77 4.50 -3.93
N LEU A 154 18.64 3.19 -3.79
CA LEU A 154 19.74 2.22 -3.70
C LEU A 154 19.84 1.40 -5.00
N THR A 155 18.71 1.01 -5.58
CA THR A 155 18.64 0.38 -6.91
C THR A 155 17.66 1.14 -7.79
N GLN A 156 17.73 0.90 -9.11
CA GLN A 156 16.70 1.36 -10.03
C GLN A 156 15.49 0.41 -9.99
N GLY A 157 14.29 0.96 -10.08
CA GLY A 157 13.05 0.21 -10.25
C GLY A 157 12.56 0.22 -11.70
N THR A 158 11.52 -0.55 -11.99
CA THR A 158 10.97 -0.66 -13.36
C THR A 158 10.15 0.55 -13.81
N MET A 159 9.76 1.44 -12.90
CA MET A 159 8.97 2.64 -13.23
C MET A 159 9.83 3.85 -13.61
N VAL A 160 11.15 3.68 -13.80
CA VAL A 160 12.06 4.76 -14.21
C VAL A 160 12.17 4.82 -15.74
N GLU A 161 11.04 4.96 -16.42
CA GLU A 161 10.97 5.39 -17.83
C GLU A 161 9.61 6.10 -18.03
N GLY A 162 9.62 7.43 -18.21
CA GLY A 162 8.45 8.17 -18.71
C GLY A 162 7.87 9.32 -17.87
N ALA A 163 8.62 9.94 -16.96
CA ALA A 163 8.20 11.20 -16.32
C ALA A 163 9.19 12.34 -16.61
N VAL A 164 9.28 12.73 -17.88
CA VAL A 164 9.67 14.07 -18.35
C VAL A 164 8.72 14.44 -19.49
#